data_AF-A0AAW1XAV9-F1
#
_entry.id   AF-A0AAW1XAV9-F1
#
_cell.length_a   1.000
_cell.length_b   1.000
_cell.length_c   1.000
_cell.angle_alpha   90.00
_cell.angle_beta   90.00
_cell.angle_gamma   90.00
#
_symmetry.space_group_name_H-M   'P 1'
#
loop_
_entity.id
_entity.type
_entity.pdbx_description
1 polymer ?
#
loop_
_entity_poly.entity_id
_entity_poly.type
_entity_poly.pdbx_seq_one_letter_code
_entity_poly.pdbx_strand_id
1 'polypeptide(L)'
;MAEPAFKQFDVVSDHSDHHFSSSVGKSGDEDDCFNMGTTVYKNIMREWKILDKDLPDTIYVRVYDTRVDLLRAVLVGATGTPYRDGLFFFDIKFPPPPPPPPPRLPEAPIPRSITGLTGC
;
A
#
# COMPACT_ATOMS: atom_id res chain seq x y z
N MET A 1 -38.08 -2.47 -11.42
CA MET A 1 -36.79 -3.07 -11.03
C MET A 1 -35.84 -1.89 -10.88
N ALA A 2 -35.40 -1.57 -9.67
CA ALA A 2 -34.46 -0.47 -9.46
C ALA A 2 -33.08 -0.98 -9.83
N GLU A 3 -32.45 -0.38 -10.84
CA GLU A 3 -31.04 -0.60 -11.15
C GLU A 3 -30.23 -0.31 -9.87
N PRO A 4 -29.28 -1.18 -9.47
CA PRO A 4 -28.44 -0.90 -8.32
C PRO A 4 -27.61 0.35 -8.61
N ALA A 5 -27.84 1.41 -7.83
CA ALA A 5 -27.04 2.63 -7.91
C ALA A 5 -25.58 2.30 -7.57
N PHE A 6 -24.66 2.71 -8.45
CA PHE A 6 -23.23 2.59 -8.17
C PHE A 6 -22.84 3.47 -6.99
N LYS A 7 -22.12 2.90 -6.02
CA LYS A 7 -21.61 3.65 -4.87
C LYS A 7 -20.25 4.27 -5.21
N GLN A 8 -19.99 5.47 -4.71
CA GLN A 8 -18.67 6.11 -4.81
C GLN A 8 -17.62 5.35 -4.02
N PHE A 9 -17.95 4.83 -2.84
CA PHE A 9 -17.10 3.91 -2.10
C PHE A 9 -17.79 2.54 -2.00
N ASP A 10 -17.11 1.50 -2.49
CA ASP A 10 -17.65 0.13 -2.51
C ASP A 10 -16.65 -0.87 -1.94
N VAL A 11 -17.15 -1.88 -1.22
CA VAL A 11 -16.35 -2.94 -0.59
C VAL A 11 -16.76 -4.27 -1.20
N VAL A 12 -15.81 -4.98 -1.83
CA VAL A 12 -16.08 -6.20 -2.59
C VAL A 12 -15.06 -7.29 -2.27
N SER A 13 -15.47 -8.56 -2.22
CA SER A 13 -14.53 -9.65 -1.93
C SER A 13 -13.82 -10.20 -3.16
N ASP A 14 -14.49 -10.21 -4.31
CA ASP A 14 -13.87 -10.62 -5.56
C ASP A 14 -12.91 -9.55 -6.07
N HIS A 15 -11.66 -9.96 -6.25
CA HIS A 15 -10.55 -9.15 -6.76
C HIS A 15 -9.93 -9.79 -8.00
N SER A 16 -10.60 -10.76 -8.64
CA SER A 16 -10.06 -11.51 -9.77
C SER A 16 -9.73 -10.62 -10.98
N ASP A 17 -10.49 -9.53 -11.15
CA ASP A 17 -10.34 -8.54 -12.21
C ASP A 17 -9.31 -7.44 -11.86
N HIS A 18 -8.72 -7.46 -10.67
CA HIS A 18 -7.69 -6.52 -10.27
C HIS A 18 -6.35 -6.87 -10.90
N HIS A 19 -5.63 -5.90 -11.46
CA HIS A 19 -4.34 -6.07 -12.12
C HIS A 19 -3.31 -6.79 -11.23
N PHE A 20 -3.39 -6.55 -9.92
CA PHE A 20 -2.49 -7.14 -8.92
C PHE A 20 -3.06 -8.38 -8.21
N SER A 21 -4.14 -8.99 -8.73
CA SER A 21 -4.81 -10.15 -8.09
C SER A 21 -3.86 -11.33 -7.88
N SER A 22 -3.10 -11.68 -8.91
CA SER A 22 -2.12 -12.76 -8.91
C SER A 22 -0.82 -12.42 -8.18
N SER A 23 -0.63 -11.16 -7.79
CA SER A 23 0.53 -10.73 -6.99
C SER A 23 0.34 -11.19 -5.54
N VAL A 24 0.48 -12.50 -5.34
CA VAL A 24 0.66 -13.11 -4.03
C VAL A 24 1.91 -12.45 -3.45
N GLY A 25 1.76 -11.78 -2.30
CA GLY A 25 2.92 -11.33 -1.54
C GLY A 25 3.81 -12.55 -1.35
N LYS A 26 5.08 -12.48 -1.77
CA LYS A 26 6.00 -13.63 -1.72
C LYS A 26 5.93 -14.23 -0.32
N SER A 27 5.23 -15.36 -0.20
CA SER A 27 4.98 -16.08 1.05
C SER A 27 6.21 -16.89 1.44
N GLY A 28 7.38 -16.26 1.35
CA GLY A 28 8.67 -16.82 1.73
C GLY A 28 9.15 -16.32 3.09
N ASP A 29 8.62 -15.21 3.57
CA ASP A 29 9.01 -14.60 4.84
C ASP A 29 7.75 -14.14 5.58
N GLU A 30 7.77 -14.34 6.88
CA GLU A 30 6.66 -14.25 7.85
C GLU A 30 6.25 -12.78 8.15
N ASP A 31 6.10 -11.97 7.10
CA ASP A 31 5.77 -10.54 7.19
C ASP A 31 4.48 -10.23 6.41
N ASP A 32 3.37 -10.84 6.84
CA ASP A 32 2.05 -10.35 6.41
C ASP A 32 1.72 -9.09 7.22
N CYS A 33 2.36 -7.99 6.82
CA CYS A 33 2.18 -6.67 7.39
C CYS A 33 0.75 -6.16 7.20
N PHE A 34 -0.10 -6.83 6.42
CA PHE A 34 -1.49 -6.46 6.18
C PHE A 34 -2.46 -7.26 7.06
N ASN A 35 -1.96 -8.04 8.02
CA ASN A 35 -2.77 -8.65 9.06
C ASN A 35 -3.48 -7.61 9.95
N MET A 36 -4.65 -7.98 10.48
CA MET A 36 -5.49 -7.10 11.31
C MET A 36 -4.78 -6.46 12.52
N GLY A 37 -3.72 -7.10 13.04
CA GLY A 37 -2.97 -6.63 14.21
C GLY A 37 -1.97 -5.51 13.92
N THR A 38 -1.56 -5.32 12.67
CA THR A 38 -0.42 -4.47 12.32
C THR A 38 -0.79 -2.99 12.28
N THR A 39 0.23 -2.14 12.39
CA THR A 39 0.06 -0.69 12.22
C THR A 39 -0.38 -0.33 10.81
N VAL A 40 0.08 -1.06 9.80
CA VAL A 40 -0.27 -0.82 8.39
C VAL A 40 -1.76 -1.07 8.16
N TYR A 41 -2.29 -2.21 8.60
CA TYR A 41 -3.73 -2.50 8.52
C TYR A 41 -4.56 -1.42 9.22
N LYS A 42 -4.18 -1.03 10.44
CA LYS A 42 -4.89 0.01 11.20
C LYS A 42 -4.90 1.36 10.47
N ASN A 43 -3.81 1.71 9.81
CA ASN A 43 -3.73 2.92 8.99
C ASN A 43 -4.63 2.80 7.76
N ILE A 44 -4.57 1.70 7.01
CA ILE A 44 -5.43 1.46 5.85
C ILE A 44 -6.90 1.57 6.23
N MET A 45 -7.32 0.88 7.30
CA MET A 45 -8.71 0.94 7.76
C MET A 45 -9.13 2.34 8.24
N ARG A 46 -8.19 3.16 8.72
CA ARG A 46 -8.46 4.56 9.03
C ARG A 46 -8.68 5.36 7.75
N GLU A 47 -7.79 5.23 6.77
CA GLU A 47 -7.90 5.94 5.49
C GLU A 47 -9.17 5.54 4.73
N TRP A 48 -9.57 4.26 4.76
CA TRP A 48 -10.84 3.81 4.17
C TRP A 48 -12.05 4.53 4.77
N LYS A 49 -12.07 4.78 6.08
CA LYS A 49 -13.15 5.51 6.74
C LYS A 49 -13.18 6.99 6.36
N ILE A 50 -12.04 7.56 5.98
CA ILE A 50 -11.95 8.93 5.49
C ILE A 50 -12.47 8.96 4.05
N LEU A 51 -12.01 8.02 3.21
CA LEU A 51 -12.46 7.91 1.82
C LEU A 51 -13.97 7.69 1.73
N ASP A 52 -14.55 6.80 2.54
CA ASP A 52 -15.99 6.55 2.58
C ASP A 52 -16.83 7.81 2.89
N LYS A 53 -16.27 8.77 3.62
CA LYS A 53 -16.98 9.99 4.05
C LYS A 53 -16.74 11.20 3.17
N ASP A 54 -15.52 11.38 2.68
CA ASP A 54 -15.04 12.64 2.11
C ASP A 54 -14.57 12.47 0.64
N LEU A 55 -15.12 11.49 -0.10
CA LEU A 55 -14.83 11.29 -1.52
C LEU A 55 -15.49 12.36 -2.41
N PRO A 56 -14.75 13.00 -3.34
CA PRO A 56 -15.34 13.92 -4.31
C PRO A 56 -16.26 13.21 -5.31
N ASP A 57 -17.22 13.95 -5.87
CA ASP A 57 -18.27 13.38 -6.74
C ASP A 57 -17.79 12.69 -8.02
N THR A 58 -16.58 13.01 -8.46
CA THR A 58 -15.97 12.50 -9.70
C THR A 58 -15.03 11.32 -9.47
N ILE A 59 -14.89 10.85 -8.23
CA ILE A 59 -13.98 9.77 -7.86
C ILE A 59 -14.79 8.61 -7.29
N TYR A 60 -14.54 7.42 -7.82
CA TYR A 60 -15.10 6.18 -7.31
C TYR A 60 -13.96 5.30 -6.84
N VAL A 61 -14.15 4.61 -5.73
CA VAL A 61 -13.16 3.75 -5.09
C VAL A 61 -13.82 2.42 -4.77
N ARG A 62 -13.16 1.34 -5.17
CA ARG A 62 -13.47 -0.02 -4.75
C ARG A 62 -12.32 -0.56 -3.93
N VAL A 63 -12.63 -1.07 -2.75
CA VAL A 63 -11.68 -1.75 -1.86
C VAL A 63 -12.06 -3.21 -1.68
N TYR A 64 -11.10 -4.02 -1.23
CA TYR A 64 -11.29 -5.47 -1.13
C TYR A 64 -11.12 -6.00 0.30
N ASP A 65 -12.14 -6.67 0.83
CA ASP A 65 -12.14 -7.17 2.21
C ASP A 65 -11.18 -8.35 2.43
N THR A 66 -11.01 -9.22 1.42
CA THR A 66 -10.04 -10.33 1.46
C THR A 66 -8.60 -9.86 1.31
N ARG A 67 -8.39 -8.68 0.73
CA ARG A 67 -7.08 -8.14 0.33
C ARG A 67 -7.05 -6.64 0.55
N VAL A 68 -6.84 -6.23 1.80
CA VAL A 68 -6.81 -4.81 2.19
C VAL A 68 -5.64 -4.03 1.57
N ASP A 69 -4.65 -4.73 1.03
CA ASP A 69 -3.53 -4.15 0.28
C ASP A 69 -3.94 -3.68 -1.12
N LEU A 70 -5.12 -4.05 -1.62
CA LEU A 70 -5.60 -3.70 -2.95
C LEU A 70 -6.68 -2.61 -2.89
N LEU A 71 -6.64 -1.70 -3.87
CA LEU A 71 -7.60 -0.63 -4.03
C LEU A 71 -7.72 -0.29 -5.52
N ARG A 72 -8.94 -0.10 -6.02
CA ARG A 72 -9.20 0.41 -7.37
C ARG A 72 -9.82 1.79 -7.27
N ALA A 73 -9.24 2.77 -7.96
CA ALA A 73 -9.82 4.10 -8.11
C ALA A 73 -10.27 4.31 -9.56
N VAL A 74 -11.41 4.96 -9.73
CA VAL A 74 -11.97 5.36 -11.03
C VAL A 74 -12.19 6.86 -11.00
N LEU A 75 -11.61 7.56 -11.98
CA LEU A 75 -11.81 9.00 -12.15
C LEU A 75 -12.72 9.26 -13.33
N VAL A 76 -13.72 10.10 -13.12
CA VAL A 76 -14.61 10.61 -14.16
C VAL A 76 -14.08 11.98 -14.62
N GLY A 77 -13.78 12.10 -15.91
CA GLY A 77 -13.28 13.35 -16.46
C GLY A 77 -14.28 14.49 -16.35
N ALA A 78 -13.84 15.60 -15.76
CA ALA A 78 -14.68 16.76 -15.49
C ALA A 78 -15.10 17.50 -16.76
N THR A 79 -16.24 18.18 -16.69
CA THR A 79 -16.71 19.07 -17.76
C THR A 79 -15.74 20.22 -17.98
N GLY A 80 -15.49 20.59 -19.23
CA GLY A 80 -14.55 21.67 -19.59
C GLY A 80 -13.09 21.21 -19.70
N THR A 81 -12.82 19.91 -19.54
CA THR A 81 -11.50 19.31 -19.83
C THR A 81 -11.57 18.46 -21.12
N PRO A 82 -10.46 18.23 -21.84
CA PRO A 82 -10.42 17.27 -22.95
C PRO A 82 -10.76 15.83 -22.56
N TYR A 83 -10.79 15.54 -21.26
CA TYR A 83 -11.06 14.23 -20.68
C TYR A 83 -12.53 14.01 -20.34
N ARG A 84 -13.39 14.99 -20.62
CA ARG A 84 -14.83 14.97 -20.30
C ARG A 84 -15.48 13.64 -20.66
N ASP A 85 -16.26 13.11 -19.71
CA ASP A 85 -16.98 11.82 -19.83
C ASP A 85 -16.05 10.59 -20.00
N GLY A 86 -14.73 10.77 -19.87
CA GLY A 86 -13.75 9.70 -19.84
C GLY A 86 -13.70 9.00 -18.48
N LEU A 87 -13.50 7.68 -18.50
CA LEU A 87 -13.31 6.85 -17.31
C LEU A 87 -11.86 6.36 -17.25
N PHE A 88 -11.18 6.66 -16.14
CA PHE A 88 -9.80 6.26 -15.93
C PHE A 88 -9.73 5.30 -14.74
N PHE A 89 -9.33 4.06 -15.01
CA PHE A 89 -9.20 3.00 -14.00
C PHE A 89 -7.76 2.89 -13.52
N PHE A 90 -7.58 2.91 -12.20
CA PHE A 90 -6.29 2.77 -11.55
C PHE A 90 -6.36 1.65 -10.53
N ASP A 91 -5.63 0.58 -10.81
CA ASP A 91 -5.40 -0.49 -9.83
C ASP A 91 -4.19 -0.13 -8.99
N ILE A 92 -4.37 -0.16 -7.68
CA ILE A 92 -3.40 0.28 -6.70
C ILE A 92 -3.14 -0.89 -5.75
N LYS A 93 -1.85 -1.16 -5.52
CA LYS A 93 -1.40 -2.10 -4.49
C LYS A 93 -0.51 -1.36 -3.51
N PHE A 94 -0.86 -1.41 -2.23
CA PHE A 94 -0.03 -0.89 -1.17
C PHE A 94 1.22 -1.77 -1.02
N PRO A 95 2.43 -1.18 -1.07
CA PRO A 95 3.64 -1.94 -0.86
C PRO A 95 3.77 -2.33 0.63
N PRO A 96 4.43 -3.45 0.94
CA PRO A 96 4.82 -3.75 2.30
C PRO A 96 5.78 -2.68 2.84
N PRO A 97 5.89 -2.50 4.17
CA PRO A 97 6.87 -1.61 4.75
C PRO A 97 8.29 -2.05 4.36
N PRO A 98 9.23 -1.11 4.25
CA PRO A 98 10.61 -1.45 3.99
C PRO A 98 11.16 -2.35 5.11
N PRO A 99 12.07 -3.29 4.80
CA PRO A 99 12.69 -4.11 5.82
C PRO A 99 13.45 -3.23 6.82
N PRO A 100 13.61 -3.69 8.07
CA PRO A 100 14.42 -2.98 9.04
C PRO A 100 15.85 -2.79 8.51
N PRO A 101 16.53 -1.69 8.88
CA PRO A 101 17.92 -1.50 8.50
C PRO A 101 18.76 -2.68 9.00
N PRO A 102 19.83 -3.05 8.27
CA PRO A 102 20.70 -4.13 8.70
C PRO A 102 21.26 -3.83 10.10
N PRO A 103 21.50 -4.87 10.92
CA PRO A 103 22.10 -4.68 12.23
C PRO A 103 23.43 -3.94 12.09
N ARG A 104 23.65 -2.94 12.94
CA ARG A 104 24.91 -2.21 12.98
C ARG A 104 26.02 -3.21 13.34
N LEU A 105 27.00 -3.37 12.46
CA LEU A 105 28.19 -4.14 12.80
C LEU A 105 28.90 -3.44 13.97
N PRO A 106 29.37 -4.17 14.99
CA PRO A 106 30.17 -3.57 16.05
C PRO A 106 31.44 -2.97 15.42
N GLU A 107 31.74 -1.72 15.73
CA GLU A 107 32.98 -1.10 15.26
C GLU A 107 34.17 -1.91 15.77
N ALA A 108 34.99 -2.41 14.84
CA ALA A 108 36.22 -3.11 15.20
C ALA A 108 37.14 -2.13 15.94
N PRO A 109 37.73 -2.52 17.08
CA PRO A 109 38.70 -1.67 17.77
C PRO A 109 39.83 -1.32 16.80
N ILE A 110 40.07 -0.02 16.60
CA ILE A 110 41.24 0.46 15.85
C ILE A 110 42.49 -0.06 16.59
N PRO A 111 43.37 -0.84 15.93
CA PRO A 111 44.59 -1.29 16.57
C PRO A 111 45.41 -0.05 16.97
N ARG A 112 45.64 0.13 18.28
CA ARG A 112 46.54 1.17 18.77
C ARG A 112 47.94 0.85 18.23
N SER A 113 48.50 1.77 17.44
CA SER A 113 49.88 1.69 16.96
C SER A 113 50.82 1.45 18.15
N ILE A 114 51.47 0.29 18.21
CA ILE A 114 52.54 0.02 19.16
C ILE A 114 53.84 0.67 18.67
N THR A 115 53.89 2.01 18.69
CA THR A 115 55.16 2.70 18.46
C THR A 115 55.95 2.69 19.77
N GLY A 116 56.73 1.64 19.99
CA GLY A 116 57.52 1.55 21.22
C GLY A 116 58.37 0.31 21.37
N LEU A 117 59.17 -0.06 20.36
CA LEU A 117 60.31 -0.97 20.55
C LEU A 117 61.41 -0.69 19.52
N THR A 118 62.30 0.24 19.84
CA THR A 118 63.73 0.09 19.53
C THR A 118 64.51 0.77 20.66
N GLY A 119 64.90 -0.04 21.63
CA GLY A 119 66.09 0.24 22.43
C GLY A 119 67.27 -0.45 21.76
N CYS A 120 68.36 0.30 21.60
CA CYS A 120 69.76 -0.14 21.68
C CYS A 120 70.53 1.03 22.32
#